data_AF-A0A0G4J3J9-F1
#
_entry.id   AF-A0A0G4J3J9-F1
#
_cell.length_a   1.000
_cell.length_b   1.000
_cell.length_c   1.000
_cell.angle_alpha   90.00
_cell.angle_beta   90.00
_cell.angle_gamma   90.00
#
_symmetry.space_group_name_H-M   'P 1'
#
loop_
_entity.id
_entity.type
_entity.pdbx_description
1 polymer ?
#
loop_
_entity_poly.entity_id
_entity_poly.type
_entity_poly.pdbx_seq_one_letter_code
_entity_poly.pdbx_strand_id
1 'polypeptide(L)'
;MKRAVEPALSETVAPAAVEEEVSEEEEEETETEEEEEEDFQEYGRPLIKPVFVARSNRKTTEERAAQDQLEREREERDQAQIAERKREATAKLIDVIEREELEQEMAVKASLAERPDDTDYPDDEVEIEKWKLREMVRLLRDREERRLAEEEMQDTARRRTMSDAEIEAEKAAARANAPEKGKLKFLQRYHHKGAFYQDKVDTELLQRDYAAPTGVDAEIDRAALPAVLQVKNFGFASRTKYTHLADQDTSRDDPWAASDVSRPTGYKRGRDSQSSANGDKRYRQR
;
A
#
# COMPACT_ATOMS: atom_id res chain seq x y z
N MET A 1 -35.50 -49.67 25.91
CA MET A 1 -34.11 -50.13 25.67
C MET A 1 -33.28 -48.91 25.27
N LYS A 2 -32.40 -48.45 26.20
CA LYS A 2 -31.11 -47.70 26.09
C LYS A 2 -31.03 -46.63 24.96
N ARG A 3 -30.73 -45.34 25.17
CA ARG A 3 -29.84 -44.59 26.11
C ARG A 3 -30.23 -43.08 26.00
N ALA A 4 -30.45 -42.34 27.10
CA ALA A 4 -29.49 -41.47 27.84
C ALA A 4 -29.08 -40.19 27.05
N VAL A 5 -28.99 -38.95 27.55
CA VAL A 5 -29.01 -38.31 28.89
C VAL A 5 -29.01 -36.78 28.60
N GLU A 6 -29.81 -35.96 29.31
CA GLU A 6 -29.58 -34.49 29.48
C GLU A 6 -28.77 -34.25 30.79
N PRO A 7 -28.47 -33.03 31.32
CA PRO A 7 -28.55 -31.63 30.83
C PRO A 7 -27.33 -30.72 31.27
N ALA A 8 -27.46 -29.40 31.06
CA ALA A 8 -27.06 -28.29 31.97
C ALA A 8 -25.72 -27.51 31.82
N LEU A 9 -25.89 -26.17 31.70
CA LEU A 9 -25.19 -25.03 32.34
C LEU A 9 -23.75 -25.18 32.85
N SER A 10 -22.86 -24.25 32.48
CA SER A 10 -22.04 -23.50 33.46
C SER A 10 -21.21 -22.38 32.82
N GLU A 11 -21.37 -21.21 33.45
CA GLU A 11 -20.49 -20.05 33.49
C GLU A 11 -19.38 -20.31 34.52
N THR A 12 -18.12 -19.95 34.23
CA THR A 12 -16.98 -19.61 35.14
C THR A 12 -15.73 -19.34 34.24
N VAL A 13 -15.11 -18.15 34.21
CA VAL A 13 -14.14 -17.55 35.16
C VAL A 13 -12.87 -18.43 35.31
N ALA A 14 -11.60 -18.03 35.17
CA ALA A 14 -10.86 -16.83 34.75
C ALA A 14 -9.33 -17.25 34.61
N PRO A 15 -8.29 -16.49 35.01
CA PRO A 15 -7.41 -15.63 34.17
C PRO A 15 -5.88 -15.90 34.36
N ALA A 16 -4.96 -15.21 33.63
CA ALA A 16 -3.63 -14.78 34.13
C ALA A 16 -2.71 -14.06 33.10
N ALA A 17 -1.89 -13.13 33.65
CA ALA A 17 -0.73 -12.37 33.14
C ALA A 17 -1.05 -11.02 32.45
N VAL A 18 -1.08 -9.84 33.11
CA VAL A 18 -0.19 -9.12 34.08
C VAL A 18 0.93 -8.30 33.41
N GLU A 19 0.74 -6.98 33.38
CA GLU A 19 1.68 -5.84 33.55
C GLU A 19 0.75 -4.65 33.88
N GLU A 20 0.50 -4.26 35.12
CA GLU A 20 1.34 -3.51 36.09
C GLU A 20 1.83 -2.15 35.57
N GLU A 21 1.05 -1.10 35.84
CA GLU A 21 1.61 0.09 36.49
C GLU A 21 0.60 0.66 37.50
N VAL A 22 1.11 0.87 38.71
CA VAL A 22 0.44 1.40 39.90
C VAL A 22 1.05 2.77 40.12
N SER A 23 0.27 3.84 40.11
CA SER A 23 0.57 5.09 40.81
C SER A 23 -0.63 6.02 40.73
N GLU A 24 -1.44 6.06 41.79
CA GLU A 24 -2.22 7.23 42.16
C GLU A 24 -2.41 7.16 43.68
N GLU A 25 -1.50 7.84 44.37
CA GLU A 25 -1.47 8.05 45.81
C GLU A 25 -1.61 9.57 46.02
N GLU A 26 -2.22 9.90 47.16
CA GLU A 26 -2.37 11.23 47.79
C GLU A 26 -3.59 12.08 47.41
N GLU A 27 -4.64 11.81 48.20
CA GLU A 27 -5.46 12.79 48.89
C GLU A 27 -4.65 14.01 49.37
N GLU A 28 -5.04 15.22 48.95
CA GLU A 28 -4.89 16.41 49.78
C GLU A 28 -6.24 17.15 49.82
N GLU A 29 -6.91 17.00 50.98
CA GLU A 29 -7.89 17.94 51.48
C GLU A 29 -7.16 19.26 51.79
N THR A 30 -7.43 20.32 51.03
CA THR A 30 -7.12 21.68 51.46
C THR A 30 -8.41 22.38 51.84
N GLU A 31 -8.80 22.16 53.08
CA GLU A 31 -9.74 22.97 53.85
C GLU A 31 -9.15 24.40 53.93
N THR A 32 -9.72 25.36 53.22
CA THR A 32 -9.40 26.78 53.37
C THR A 32 -10.59 27.46 54.05
N GLU A 33 -10.66 27.31 55.37
CA GLU A 33 -11.35 28.25 56.25
C GLU A 33 -10.32 29.28 56.70
N GLU A 34 -10.43 30.52 56.21
CA GLU A 34 -9.83 31.75 56.79
C GLU A 34 -10.16 32.90 55.82
N GLU A 35 -10.69 34.05 56.18
CA GLU A 35 -11.36 34.58 57.36
C GLU A 35 -12.08 35.83 56.79
N GLU A 36 -13.36 36.04 57.10
CA GLU A 36 -14.02 37.31 56.79
C GLU A 36 -13.41 38.39 57.69
N GLU A 37 -12.29 39.01 57.26
CA GLU A 37 -11.81 40.28 57.84
C GLU A 37 -12.68 41.43 57.31
N GLU A 38 -13.97 41.37 57.62
CA GLU A 38 -14.80 42.57 57.70
C GLU A 38 -14.49 43.27 59.04
N ASP A 39 -14.10 44.55 58.94
CA ASP A 39 -14.39 45.57 59.94
C ASP A 39 -13.45 45.75 61.16
N PHE A 40 -12.12 45.76 60.95
CA PHE A 40 -11.19 46.22 62.00
C PHE A 40 -10.01 47.11 61.57
N GLN A 41 -10.24 48.11 60.70
CA GLN A 41 -9.26 49.19 60.46
C GLN A 41 -9.87 50.61 60.41
N GLU A 42 -11.07 50.84 60.94
CA GLU A 42 -11.64 52.21 61.00
C GLU A 42 -11.18 53.03 62.23
N TYR A 43 -10.55 52.43 63.24
CA TYR A 43 -10.18 53.11 64.49
C TYR A 43 -8.68 53.41 64.65
N GLY A 44 -7.98 53.64 63.53
CA GLY A 44 -6.55 53.95 63.51
C GLY A 44 -6.19 55.30 62.88
N ARG A 45 -7.13 56.25 62.73
CA ARG A 45 -6.79 57.57 62.18
C ARG A 45 -5.81 58.27 63.13
N PRO A 46 -4.55 58.54 62.75
CA PRO A 46 -3.62 59.22 63.62
C PRO A 46 -4.16 60.62 63.94
N LEU A 47 -4.48 60.90 65.21
CA LEU A 47 -4.89 62.24 65.63
C LEU A 47 -3.74 63.20 65.30
N ILE A 48 -3.97 64.08 64.32
CA ILE A 48 -2.98 65.04 63.86
C ILE A 48 -2.75 66.05 65.00
N LYS A 49 -1.57 65.99 65.59
CA LYS A 49 -1.12 66.98 66.58
C LYS A 49 -0.99 68.32 65.83
N PRO A 50 -1.63 69.41 66.29
CA PRO A 50 -1.44 70.70 65.65
C PRO A 50 0.00 71.17 65.84
N VAL A 51 0.76 71.24 64.74
CA VAL A 51 2.11 71.80 64.72
C VAL A 51 2.02 73.28 64.39
N PHE A 52 2.65 74.12 65.20
CA PHE A 52 2.69 75.56 64.96
C PHE A 52 3.46 75.87 63.68
N VAL A 53 2.76 76.29 62.63
CA VAL A 53 3.38 76.74 61.37
C VAL A 53 3.76 78.21 61.50
N ALA A 54 5.05 78.51 61.26
CA ALA A 54 5.59 79.86 61.22
C ALA A 54 4.86 80.73 60.19
N ARG A 55 4.71 82.03 60.46
CA ARG A 55 3.87 82.94 59.67
C ARG A 55 4.23 82.97 58.17
N SER A 56 5.49 82.79 57.81
CA SER A 56 5.97 82.75 56.41
C SER A 56 5.55 81.51 55.64
N ASN A 57 5.27 80.40 56.34
CA ASN A 57 4.95 79.10 55.72
C ASN A 57 3.44 78.85 55.67
N ARG A 58 2.63 79.81 56.11
CA ARG A 58 1.17 79.80 55.95
C ARG A 58 0.87 80.29 54.55
N LYS A 59 0.64 79.37 53.62
CA LYS A 59 0.07 79.71 52.31
C LYS A 59 -1.22 80.48 52.55
N THR A 60 -1.38 81.62 51.88
CA THR A 60 -2.64 82.37 51.92
C THR A 60 -3.75 81.49 51.34
N THR A 61 -4.97 81.66 51.82
CA THR A 61 -6.13 80.85 51.39
C THR A 61 -6.35 80.88 49.88
N GLU A 62 -5.88 81.93 49.21
CA GLU A 62 -5.95 82.13 47.77
C GLU A 62 -4.91 81.29 46.99
N GLU A 63 -3.66 81.20 47.47
CA GLU A 63 -2.62 80.36 46.83
C GLU A 63 -2.91 78.87 46.95
N ARG A 64 -3.52 78.43 48.06
CA ARG A 64 -3.98 77.04 48.22
C ARG A 64 -5.15 76.73 47.30
N ALA A 65 -6.13 77.63 47.19
CA ALA A 65 -7.25 77.46 46.28
C ALA A 65 -6.81 77.39 44.80
N ALA A 66 -5.81 78.20 44.41
CA ALA A 66 -5.23 78.14 43.07
C ALA A 66 -4.49 76.82 42.79
N GLN A 67 -3.75 76.28 43.77
CA GLN A 67 -3.08 74.98 43.65
C GLN A 67 -4.08 73.82 43.58
N ASP A 68 -5.13 73.83 44.41
CA ASP A 68 -6.19 72.82 44.41
C ASP A 68 -7.00 72.85 43.08
N GLN A 69 -7.18 74.03 42.47
CA GLN A 69 -7.79 74.14 41.13
C GLN A 69 -6.90 73.56 40.04
N LEU A 70 -5.59 73.84 40.08
CA LEU A 70 -4.61 73.31 39.13
C LEU A 70 -4.44 71.79 39.24
N GLU A 71 -4.57 71.24 40.45
CA GLU A 71 -4.52 69.79 40.71
C GLU A 71 -5.78 69.09 40.19
N ARG A 72 -6.98 69.63 40.48
CA ARG A 72 -8.24 69.13 39.90
C ARG A 72 -8.23 69.16 38.37
N GLU A 73 -7.72 70.23 37.77
CA GLU A 73 -7.55 70.35 36.32
C GLU A 73 -6.56 69.34 35.72
N ARG A 74 -5.59 68.84 36.50
CA ARG A 74 -4.69 67.75 36.07
C ARG A 74 -5.36 66.40 36.21
N GLU A 75 -6.04 66.16 37.34
CA GLU A 75 -6.81 64.93 37.58
C GLU A 75 -7.90 64.75 36.52
N GLU A 76 -8.61 65.81 36.14
CA GLU A 76 -9.62 65.77 35.06
C GLU A 76 -9.01 65.45 33.70
N ARG A 77 -7.81 65.98 33.40
CA ARG A 77 -7.08 65.65 32.15
C ARG A 77 -6.59 64.21 32.15
N ASP A 78 -6.10 63.70 33.28
CA ASP A 78 -5.63 62.32 33.41
C ASP A 78 -6.81 61.33 33.35
N GLN A 79 -7.94 61.66 34.00
CA GLN A 79 -9.18 60.88 33.90
C GLN A 79 -9.74 60.86 32.48
N ALA A 80 -9.69 62.00 31.76
CA ALA A 80 -10.10 62.07 30.36
C ALA A 80 -9.21 61.19 29.47
N GLN A 81 -7.88 61.23 29.65
CA GLN A 81 -6.94 60.37 28.92
C GLN A 81 -7.11 58.88 29.25
N ILE A 82 -7.40 58.53 30.50
CA ILE A 82 -7.68 57.14 30.89
C ILE A 82 -9.01 56.68 30.29
N ALA A 83 -10.04 57.53 30.27
CA ALA A 83 -11.33 57.21 29.65
C ALA A 83 -11.20 57.03 28.13
N GLU A 84 -10.39 57.85 27.46
CA GLU A 84 -10.07 57.72 26.05
C GLU A 84 -9.32 56.41 25.77
N ARG A 85 -8.26 56.10 26.53
CA ARG A 85 -7.55 54.82 26.42
C ARG A 85 -8.45 53.61 26.66
N LYS A 86 -9.39 53.69 27.61
CA LYS A 86 -10.38 52.63 27.85
C LYS A 86 -11.31 52.46 26.65
N ARG A 87 -11.81 53.55 26.07
CA ARG A 87 -12.67 53.50 24.86
C ARG A 87 -11.94 52.91 23.67
N GLU A 88 -10.70 53.31 23.43
CA GLU A 88 -9.86 52.74 22.37
C GLU A 88 -9.56 51.26 22.60
N ALA A 89 -9.27 50.86 23.84
CA ALA A 89 -9.06 49.46 24.18
C ALA A 89 -10.32 48.63 23.97
N THR A 90 -11.49 49.13 24.38
CA THR A 90 -12.77 48.44 24.15
C THR A 90 -13.11 48.34 22.66
N ALA A 91 -12.85 49.39 21.87
CA ALA A 91 -13.07 49.37 20.43
C ALA A 91 -12.20 48.32 19.73
N LYS A 92 -10.90 48.28 20.06
CA LYS A 92 -9.97 47.25 19.53
C LYS A 92 -10.38 45.84 19.94
N LEU A 93 -10.91 45.66 21.16
CA LEU A 93 -11.38 44.37 21.64
C LEU A 93 -12.62 43.91 20.84
N ILE A 94 -13.56 44.82 20.57
CA ILE A 94 -14.73 44.54 19.72
C ILE A 94 -14.28 44.15 18.30
N ASP A 95 -13.36 44.89 17.69
CA ASP A 95 -12.83 44.56 16.36
C ASP A 95 -12.18 43.17 16.30
N VAL A 96 -11.50 42.76 17.39
CA VAL A 96 -10.90 41.42 17.49
C VAL A 96 -11.98 40.34 17.62
N ILE A 97 -12.99 40.55 18.46
CA ILE A 97 -14.12 39.61 18.61
C ILE A 97 -14.86 39.44 17.28
N GLU A 98 -15.21 40.53 16.60
CA GLU A 98 -15.91 40.47 15.31
C GLU A 98 -15.08 39.72 14.26
N ARG A 99 -13.76 39.91 14.26
CA ARG A 99 -12.87 39.18 13.36
C ARG A 99 -12.82 37.68 13.70
N GLU A 100 -12.70 37.34 14.98
CA GLU A 100 -12.68 35.95 15.44
C GLU A 100 -14.00 35.24 15.14
N GLU A 101 -15.14 35.91 15.32
CA GLU A 101 -16.47 35.39 14.98
C GLU A 101 -16.60 35.13 13.47
N LEU A 102 -16.15 36.06 12.63
CA LEU A 102 -16.13 35.86 11.18
C LEU A 102 -15.23 34.70 10.76
N GLU A 103 -14.04 34.58 11.36
CA GLU A 103 -13.11 33.48 11.09
C GLU A 103 -13.70 32.13 11.53
N GLN A 104 -14.38 32.07 12.68
CA GLN A 104 -15.08 30.89 13.17
C GLN A 104 -16.28 30.53 12.27
N GLU A 105 -17.10 31.49 11.86
CA GLU A 105 -18.20 31.24 10.93
C GLU A 105 -17.70 30.69 9.59
N MET A 106 -16.61 31.23 9.07
CA MET A 106 -16.00 30.76 7.83
C MET A 106 -15.42 29.36 8.00
N ALA A 107 -14.80 29.05 9.13
CA ALA A 107 -14.31 27.71 9.45
C ALA A 107 -15.46 26.69 9.58
N VAL A 108 -16.58 27.06 10.23
CA VAL A 108 -17.77 26.22 10.35
C VAL A 108 -18.44 26.00 8.97
N LYS A 109 -18.55 27.04 8.14
CA LYS A 109 -19.08 26.93 6.78
C LYS A 109 -18.20 26.05 5.89
N ALA A 110 -16.88 26.19 5.98
CA ALA A 110 -15.93 25.34 5.25
C ALA A 110 -16.03 23.88 5.71
N SER A 111 -16.08 23.65 7.03
CA SER A 111 -16.27 22.32 7.63
C SER A 111 -17.60 21.68 7.21
N LEU A 112 -18.68 22.47 7.11
CA LEU A 112 -19.99 22.00 6.64
C LEU A 112 -20.00 21.66 5.14
N ALA A 113 -19.26 22.42 4.32
CA ALA A 113 -19.15 22.18 2.89
C ALA A 113 -18.25 20.99 2.53
N GLU A 114 -17.29 20.63 3.38
CA GLU A 114 -16.44 19.45 3.22
C GLU A 114 -17.15 18.15 3.65
N ARG A 115 -18.26 18.27 4.37
CA ARG A 115 -19.04 17.13 4.82
C ARG A 115 -19.71 16.46 3.61
N PRO A 116 -19.63 15.12 3.46
CA PRO A 116 -20.36 14.41 2.42
C PRO A 116 -21.84 14.77 2.48
N ASP A 117 -22.45 15.07 1.34
CA ASP A 117 -23.88 15.31 1.23
C ASP A 117 -24.64 14.03 1.62
N ASP A 118 -25.17 14.01 2.84
CA ASP A 118 -25.95 12.91 3.45
C ASP A 118 -27.42 12.95 3.01
N THR A 119 -27.74 13.81 2.04
CA THR A 119 -29.07 13.86 1.46
C THR A 119 -29.18 12.74 0.44
N ASP A 120 -29.64 11.58 0.89
CA ASP A 120 -30.12 10.54 -0.01
C ASP A 120 -31.28 11.15 -0.82
N TYR A 121 -31.03 11.52 -2.07
CA TYR A 121 -32.07 11.91 -3.02
C TYR A 121 -32.58 10.64 -3.71
N PRO A 122 -33.65 9.99 -3.21
CA PRO A 122 -34.13 8.71 -3.75
C PRO A 122 -34.62 8.79 -5.20
N ASP A 123 -34.81 10.00 -5.74
CA ASP A 123 -35.28 10.27 -7.10
C ASP A 123 -34.14 10.71 -8.04
N ASP A 124 -32.88 10.65 -7.61
CA ASP A 124 -31.74 10.94 -8.48
C ASP A 124 -31.59 9.84 -9.55
N GLU A 125 -32.23 10.06 -10.70
CA GLU A 125 -32.22 9.14 -11.84
C GLU A 125 -30.79 8.70 -12.21
N VAL A 126 -29.83 9.61 -12.07
CA VAL A 126 -28.40 9.38 -12.33
C VAL A 126 -27.78 8.37 -11.36
N GLU A 127 -28.13 8.43 -10.07
CA GLU A 127 -27.67 7.48 -9.04
C GLU A 127 -28.22 6.09 -9.34
N ILE A 128 -29.52 6.01 -9.64
CA ILE A 128 -30.21 4.77 -9.96
C ILE A 128 -29.64 4.15 -11.24
N GLU A 129 -29.36 4.95 -12.27
CA GLU A 129 -28.70 4.49 -13.49
C GLU A 129 -27.29 3.98 -13.22
N LYS A 130 -26.47 4.69 -12.44
CA LYS A 130 -25.14 4.22 -12.02
C LYS A 130 -25.24 2.90 -11.25
N TRP A 131 -26.21 2.76 -10.36
CA TRP A 131 -26.47 1.51 -9.65
C TRP A 131 -26.85 0.39 -10.62
N LYS A 132 -27.78 0.63 -11.56
CA LYS A 132 -28.14 -0.32 -12.62
C LYS A 132 -26.94 -0.74 -13.46
N LEU A 133 -26.06 0.20 -13.82
CA LEU A 133 -24.84 -0.11 -14.57
C LEU A 133 -23.89 -1.00 -13.77
N ARG A 134 -23.68 -0.70 -12.48
CA ARG A 134 -22.86 -1.55 -11.60
C ARG A 134 -23.46 -2.96 -11.49
N GLU A 135 -24.76 -3.05 -11.33
CA GLU A 135 -25.47 -4.34 -11.23
C GLU A 135 -25.41 -5.12 -12.55
N MET A 136 -25.60 -4.44 -13.68
CA MET A 136 -25.45 -5.03 -15.00
C MET A 136 -24.02 -5.54 -15.22
N VAL A 137 -22.98 -4.80 -14.80
CA VAL A 137 -21.58 -5.25 -14.91
C VAL A 137 -21.32 -6.49 -14.06
N ARG A 138 -21.92 -6.60 -12.87
CA ARG A 138 -21.81 -7.83 -12.05
C ARG A 138 -22.44 -9.01 -12.76
N LEU A 139 -23.68 -8.85 -13.24
CA LEU A 139 -24.37 -9.91 -13.97
C LEU A 139 -23.63 -10.32 -15.25
N LEU A 140 -23.04 -9.35 -15.96
CA LEU A 140 -22.21 -9.61 -17.14
C LEU A 140 -20.96 -10.41 -16.76
N ARG A 141 -20.25 -10.04 -15.69
CA ARG A 141 -19.09 -10.80 -15.20
C ARG A 141 -19.45 -12.26 -14.90
N ASP A 142 -20.52 -12.48 -14.15
CA ASP A 142 -20.97 -13.84 -13.81
C ASP A 142 -21.39 -14.66 -15.04
N ARG A 143 -21.92 -13.98 -16.07
CA ARG A 143 -22.29 -14.60 -17.34
C ARG A 143 -21.07 -14.90 -18.20
N GLU A 144 -20.11 -13.99 -18.25
CA GLU A 144 -18.86 -14.15 -18.98
C GLU A 144 -18.01 -15.26 -18.38
N GLU A 145 -17.89 -15.33 -17.05
CA GLU A 145 -17.20 -16.43 -16.35
C GLU A 145 -17.82 -17.79 -16.69
N ARG A 146 -19.16 -17.89 -16.70
CA ARG A 146 -19.85 -19.11 -17.13
C ARG A 146 -19.61 -19.44 -18.61
N ARG A 147 -19.66 -18.44 -19.48
CA ARG A 147 -19.39 -18.62 -20.91
C ARG A 147 -17.95 -19.11 -21.14
N LEU A 148 -16.97 -18.51 -20.48
CA LEU A 148 -15.57 -18.90 -20.57
C LEU A 148 -15.37 -20.35 -20.08
N ALA A 149 -16.00 -20.73 -18.97
CA ALA A 149 -15.95 -22.12 -18.50
C ALA A 149 -16.59 -23.10 -19.49
N GLU A 150 -17.70 -22.75 -20.13
CA GLU A 150 -18.33 -23.56 -21.18
C GLU A 150 -17.44 -23.68 -22.43
N GLU A 151 -16.81 -22.57 -22.86
CA GLU A 151 -15.86 -22.54 -23.97
C GLU A 151 -14.64 -23.42 -23.68
N GLU A 152 -14.04 -23.32 -22.48
CA GLU A 152 -12.93 -24.18 -22.04
C GLU A 152 -13.31 -25.66 -22.03
N MET A 153 -14.51 -26.00 -21.57
CA MET A 153 -15.03 -27.37 -21.61
C MET A 153 -15.21 -27.87 -23.04
N GLN A 154 -15.75 -27.04 -23.94
CA GLN A 154 -15.93 -27.37 -25.35
C GLN A 154 -14.58 -27.56 -26.06
N ASP A 155 -13.60 -26.70 -25.82
CA ASP A 155 -12.25 -26.82 -26.37
C ASP A 155 -11.53 -28.05 -25.85
N THR A 156 -11.70 -28.36 -24.57
CA THR A 156 -11.17 -29.59 -23.97
C THR A 156 -11.82 -30.83 -24.57
N ALA A 157 -13.14 -30.82 -24.76
CA ALA A 157 -13.87 -31.91 -25.41
C ALA A 157 -13.42 -32.08 -26.87
N ARG A 158 -13.32 -30.97 -27.62
CA ARG A 158 -12.78 -30.96 -28.98
C ARG A 158 -11.38 -31.58 -29.01
N ARG A 159 -10.43 -31.09 -28.20
CA ARG A 159 -9.07 -31.65 -28.14
C ARG A 159 -9.03 -33.13 -27.77
N ARG A 160 -9.97 -33.62 -26.95
CA ARG A 160 -10.09 -35.05 -26.61
C ARG A 160 -10.62 -35.90 -27.78
N THR A 161 -11.39 -35.31 -28.69
CA THR A 161 -11.92 -36.00 -29.89
C THR A 161 -10.98 -35.95 -31.10
N MET A 162 -10.04 -35.01 -31.13
CA MET A 162 -9.07 -34.85 -32.21
C MET A 162 -8.01 -35.96 -32.22
N SER A 163 -7.45 -36.25 -33.39
CA SER A 163 -6.34 -37.21 -33.51
C SER A 163 -5.00 -36.59 -33.10
N ASP A 164 -4.04 -37.43 -32.68
CA ASP A 164 -2.70 -36.97 -32.28
C ASP A 164 -1.98 -36.18 -33.39
N ALA A 165 -2.15 -36.59 -34.65
CA ALA A 165 -1.55 -35.93 -35.81
C ALA A 165 -2.10 -34.49 -36.02
N GLU A 166 -3.39 -34.29 -35.80
CA GLU A 166 -4.00 -32.96 -35.90
C GLU A 166 -3.61 -32.08 -34.71
N ILE A 167 -3.47 -32.64 -33.51
CA ILE A 167 -2.95 -31.93 -32.32
C ILE A 167 -1.52 -31.45 -32.55
N GLU A 168 -0.68 -32.28 -33.16
CA GLU A 168 0.69 -31.90 -33.53
C GLU A 168 0.71 -30.80 -34.59
N ALA A 169 -0.17 -30.84 -35.58
CA ALA A 169 -0.30 -29.79 -36.59
C ALA A 169 -0.76 -28.45 -35.96
N GLU A 170 -1.76 -28.45 -35.07
CA GLU A 170 -2.18 -27.26 -34.33
C GLU A 170 -1.05 -26.71 -33.44
N LYS A 171 -0.32 -27.59 -32.74
CA LYS A 171 0.85 -27.18 -31.95
C LYS A 171 1.98 -26.62 -32.82
N ALA A 172 2.21 -27.19 -34.00
CA ALA A 172 3.20 -26.69 -34.94
C ALA A 172 2.83 -25.31 -35.48
N ALA A 173 1.55 -25.10 -35.83
CA ALA A 173 1.04 -23.79 -36.22
C ALA A 173 1.17 -22.76 -35.08
N ALA A 174 0.85 -23.15 -33.84
CA ALA A 174 1.04 -22.29 -32.67
C ALA A 174 2.52 -21.94 -32.42
N ARG A 175 3.44 -22.89 -32.65
CA ARG A 175 4.89 -22.63 -32.56
C ARG A 175 5.38 -21.69 -33.67
N ALA A 176 4.82 -21.78 -34.88
CA ALA A 176 5.17 -20.90 -35.99
C ALA A 176 4.75 -19.44 -35.74
N ASN A 177 3.65 -19.23 -35.00
CA ASN A 177 3.16 -17.89 -34.63
C ASN A 177 3.79 -17.36 -33.32
N ALA A 178 4.61 -18.15 -32.63
CA ALA A 178 5.23 -17.71 -31.38
C ALA A 178 6.27 -16.61 -31.66
N PRO A 179 6.37 -15.58 -30.80
CA PRO A 179 7.37 -14.53 -30.98
C PRO A 179 8.77 -15.12 -30.95
N GLU A 180 9.65 -14.60 -31.82
CA GLU A 180 11.05 -15.02 -31.85
C GLU A 180 11.72 -14.71 -30.50
N LYS A 181 12.29 -15.73 -29.88
CA LYS A 181 13.05 -15.57 -28.63
C LYS A 181 14.44 -15.04 -28.97
N GLY A 182 14.92 -14.08 -28.19
CA GLY A 182 16.30 -13.57 -28.31
C GLY A 182 17.33 -14.69 -28.12
N LYS A 183 18.37 -14.68 -28.96
CA LYS A 183 19.46 -15.66 -28.91
C LYS A 183 20.50 -15.22 -27.88
N LEU A 184 20.77 -16.07 -26.90
CA LEU A 184 21.79 -15.83 -25.88
C LEU A 184 23.20 -15.96 -26.50
N LYS A 185 24.14 -15.11 -26.07
CA LYS A 185 25.56 -15.22 -26.38
C LYS A 185 26.19 -16.44 -25.70
N PHE A 186 27.34 -16.88 -26.22
CA PHE A 186 28.08 -18.01 -25.67
C PHE A 186 28.44 -17.78 -24.19
N LEU A 187 28.09 -18.74 -23.32
CA LEU A 187 28.27 -18.69 -21.86
C LEU A 187 27.59 -17.50 -21.14
N GLN A 188 26.64 -16.82 -21.79
CA GLN A 188 25.85 -15.77 -21.15
C GLN A 188 25.05 -16.33 -19.96
N ARG A 189 24.92 -15.55 -18.89
CA ARG A 189 24.05 -15.93 -17.77
C ARG A 189 22.58 -15.76 -18.15
N TYR A 190 21.83 -16.84 -18.03
CA TYR A 190 20.39 -16.81 -18.15
C TYR A 190 19.76 -16.22 -16.89
N HIS A 191 18.91 -15.22 -17.09
CA HIS A 191 18.09 -14.62 -16.04
C HIS A 191 16.65 -15.05 -16.26
N HIS A 192 16.11 -15.86 -15.34
CA HIS A 192 14.71 -16.27 -15.41
C HIS A 192 13.82 -15.07 -15.06
N LYS A 193 12.74 -14.90 -15.81
CA LYS A 193 11.76 -13.80 -15.68
C LYS A 193 11.04 -13.75 -14.31
N GLY A 194 11.12 -14.83 -13.54
CA GLY A 194 10.40 -15.03 -12.28
C GLY A 194 9.09 -15.80 -12.50
N ALA A 195 8.55 -16.43 -11.46
CA ALA A 195 7.27 -17.17 -11.53
C ALA A 195 6.07 -16.34 -11.07
N PHE A 196 6.31 -15.23 -10.36
CA PHE A 196 5.29 -14.38 -9.77
C PHE A 196 4.83 -13.30 -10.75
N TYR A 197 3.58 -12.86 -10.59
CA TYR A 197 2.97 -11.75 -11.35
C TYR A 197 2.94 -11.94 -12.88
N GLN A 198 3.06 -13.18 -13.37
CA GLN A 198 2.96 -13.44 -14.80
C GLN A 198 1.55 -13.21 -15.34
N ASP A 199 0.51 -13.28 -14.52
CA ASP A 199 -0.88 -13.05 -14.96
C ASP A 199 -1.11 -11.62 -15.46
N LYS A 200 -0.26 -10.67 -15.03
CA LYS A 200 -0.27 -9.28 -15.50
C LYS A 200 0.71 -9.09 -16.66
N VAL A 201 0.61 -9.97 -17.67
CA VAL A 201 1.48 -9.97 -18.87
C VAL A 201 1.49 -8.63 -19.59
N ASP A 202 0.42 -7.85 -19.43
CA ASP A 202 0.22 -6.56 -20.10
C ASP A 202 1.12 -5.43 -19.57
N THR A 203 1.85 -5.67 -18.48
CA THR A 203 2.85 -4.70 -18.04
C THR A 203 4.01 -4.67 -19.03
N GLU A 204 4.26 -3.52 -19.66
CA GLU A 204 5.34 -3.32 -20.65
C GLU A 204 6.71 -3.81 -20.16
N LEU A 205 6.94 -3.75 -18.84
CA LEU A 205 8.14 -4.28 -18.18
C LEU A 205 8.36 -5.76 -18.49
N LEU A 206 7.28 -6.54 -18.52
CA LEU A 206 7.27 -7.99 -18.64
C LEU A 206 7.41 -8.46 -20.09
N GLN A 207 7.26 -7.57 -21.07
CA GLN A 207 7.43 -7.85 -22.49
C GLN A 207 8.85 -7.54 -23.01
N ARG A 208 9.72 -7.01 -22.16
CA ARG A 208 11.10 -6.69 -22.52
C ARG A 208 11.90 -7.93 -22.90
N ASP A 209 12.94 -7.73 -23.69
CA ASP A 209 13.86 -8.81 -24.02
C ASP A 209 14.76 -9.14 -22.81
N TYR A 210 14.53 -10.31 -22.22
CA TYR A 210 15.33 -10.85 -21.10
C TYR A 210 16.54 -11.66 -21.58
N ALA A 211 16.66 -11.90 -22.89
CA ALA A 211 17.82 -12.57 -23.48
C ALA A 211 18.98 -11.61 -23.76
N ALA A 212 18.80 -10.30 -23.53
CA ALA A 212 19.86 -9.32 -23.69
C ALA A 212 21.05 -9.61 -22.75
N PRO A 213 22.31 -9.46 -23.22
CA PRO A 213 23.49 -9.65 -22.39
C PRO A 213 23.60 -8.54 -21.34
N THR A 214 23.94 -8.92 -20.11
CA THR A 214 23.99 -8.01 -18.96
C THR A 214 25.39 -7.96 -18.34
N GLY A 215 25.86 -6.76 -17.98
CA GLY A 215 27.13 -6.55 -17.30
C GLY A 215 28.32 -7.09 -18.10
N VAL A 216 29.12 -7.96 -17.48
CA VAL A 216 30.34 -8.55 -18.07
C VAL A 216 30.08 -9.26 -19.40
N ASP A 217 28.87 -9.83 -19.58
CA ASP A 217 28.49 -10.56 -20.79
C ASP A 217 28.19 -9.64 -21.98
N ALA A 218 27.93 -8.34 -21.72
CA ALA A 218 27.75 -7.33 -22.74
C ALA A 218 29.10 -6.84 -23.28
N GLU A 219 30.08 -6.69 -22.39
CA GLU A 219 31.41 -6.13 -22.68
C GLU A 219 32.36 -7.15 -23.33
N ILE A 220 32.29 -8.42 -22.91
CA ILE A 220 33.24 -9.46 -23.34
C ILE A 220 32.53 -10.51 -24.16
N ASP A 221 33.00 -10.70 -25.40
CA ASP A 221 32.61 -11.86 -26.20
C ASP A 221 33.45 -13.08 -25.82
N ARG A 222 32.83 -14.01 -25.07
CA ARG A 222 33.50 -15.23 -24.61
C ARG A 222 33.82 -16.22 -25.73
N ALA A 223 33.16 -16.13 -26.88
CA ALA A 223 33.43 -17.02 -28.00
C ALA A 223 34.79 -16.72 -28.65
N ALA A 224 35.23 -15.45 -28.62
CA ALA A 224 36.51 -15.02 -29.18
C ALA A 224 37.72 -15.31 -28.26
N LEU A 225 37.48 -15.75 -27.02
CA LEU A 225 38.54 -16.07 -26.07
C LEU A 225 39.24 -17.39 -26.40
N PRO A 226 40.52 -17.57 -26.03
CA PRO A 226 41.19 -18.87 -26.07
C PRO A 226 40.42 -19.93 -25.26
N ALA A 227 40.45 -21.20 -25.70
CA ALA A 227 39.65 -22.28 -25.11
C ALA A 227 39.79 -22.43 -23.58
N VAL A 228 40.97 -22.16 -23.02
CA VAL A 228 41.21 -22.23 -21.56
C VAL A 228 40.42 -21.17 -20.78
N LEU A 229 40.14 -20.03 -21.41
CA LEU A 229 39.40 -18.89 -20.86
C LEU A 229 37.90 -18.93 -21.21
N GLN A 230 37.47 -19.86 -22.08
CA GLN A 230 36.06 -20.08 -22.43
C GLN A 230 35.30 -20.79 -21.30
N VAL A 231 35.37 -20.24 -20.10
CA VAL A 231 34.73 -20.78 -18.89
C VAL A 231 34.09 -19.64 -18.10
N LYS A 232 32.95 -19.92 -17.46
CA LYS A 232 32.15 -18.89 -16.78
C LYS A 232 32.81 -18.31 -15.52
N ASN A 233 33.40 -19.16 -14.68
CA ASN A 233 34.03 -18.79 -13.42
C ASN A 233 35.54 -19.13 -13.46
N PHE A 234 36.29 -18.49 -14.36
CA PHE A 234 37.73 -18.70 -14.44
C PHE A 234 38.44 -18.25 -13.15
N GLY A 235 39.29 -19.10 -12.57
CA GLY A 235 40.04 -18.79 -11.34
C GLY A 235 39.29 -19.00 -10.02
N PHE A 236 37.99 -19.33 -10.04
CA PHE A 236 37.23 -19.63 -8.82
C PHE A 236 37.36 -21.09 -8.39
N ALA A 237 37.39 -21.33 -7.06
CA ALA A 237 37.54 -22.65 -6.48
C ALA A 237 36.34 -23.59 -6.74
N SER A 238 35.14 -23.05 -7.01
CA SER A 238 33.90 -23.81 -7.24
C SER A 238 33.64 -24.15 -8.71
N ARG A 239 34.70 -24.28 -9.52
CA ARG A 239 34.58 -24.54 -10.96
C ARG A 239 34.23 -26.01 -11.24
N THR A 240 33.15 -26.24 -11.98
CA THR A 240 32.80 -27.57 -12.49
C THR A 240 33.72 -28.00 -13.64
N LYS A 241 33.94 -29.32 -13.79
CA LYS A 241 34.73 -29.87 -14.90
C LYS A 241 34.01 -29.75 -16.25
N TYR A 242 32.68 -29.75 -16.22
CA TYR A 242 31.82 -29.67 -17.39
C TYR A 242 31.47 -28.21 -17.71
N THR A 243 31.51 -27.85 -18.99
CA THR A 243 31.35 -26.49 -19.52
C THR A 243 29.91 -26.19 -19.93
N HIS A 244 29.44 -26.77 -21.04
CA HIS A 244 28.08 -26.62 -21.55
C HIS A 244 27.61 -27.90 -22.23
N LEU A 245 26.28 -28.07 -22.32
CA LEU A 245 25.66 -29.28 -22.85
C LEU A 245 26.21 -29.64 -24.25
N ALA A 246 26.39 -28.66 -25.14
CA ALA A 246 26.87 -28.92 -26.49
C ALA A 246 28.30 -29.50 -26.57
N ASP A 247 29.15 -29.32 -25.57
CA ASP A 247 30.51 -29.91 -25.52
C ASP A 247 30.49 -31.32 -24.91
N GLN A 248 29.44 -31.63 -24.16
CA GLN A 248 29.25 -32.91 -23.49
C GLN A 248 28.22 -33.79 -24.21
N ASP A 249 27.54 -33.25 -25.21
CA ASP A 249 26.51 -33.92 -26.00
C ASP A 249 27.18 -34.79 -27.06
N THR A 250 27.36 -36.07 -26.74
CA THR A 250 27.92 -37.07 -27.63
C THR A 250 26.89 -37.65 -28.60
N SER A 251 25.63 -37.18 -28.61
CA SER A 251 24.59 -37.71 -29.50
C SER A 251 24.91 -37.53 -30.99
N ARG A 252 25.75 -36.54 -31.32
CA ARG A 252 26.24 -36.29 -32.69
C ARG A 252 27.21 -37.36 -33.17
N ASP A 253 28.01 -37.91 -32.27
CA ASP A 253 29.05 -38.90 -32.53
C ASP A 253 28.62 -40.33 -32.17
N ASP A 254 27.38 -40.49 -31.66
CA ASP A 254 26.84 -41.79 -31.29
C ASP A 254 26.50 -42.59 -32.57
N PRO A 255 27.20 -43.71 -32.83
CA PRO A 255 26.95 -44.53 -34.02
C PRO A 255 25.54 -45.13 -34.05
N TRP A 256 24.79 -45.12 -32.94
CA TRP A 256 23.40 -45.57 -32.89
C TRP A 256 22.36 -44.45 -33.11
N ALA A 257 22.72 -43.19 -32.89
CA ALA A 257 21.85 -42.04 -33.14
C ALA A 257 21.85 -41.60 -34.61
N ALA A 258 22.87 -42.01 -35.37
CA ALA A 258 22.98 -41.71 -36.78
C ALA A 258 22.04 -42.59 -37.63
N SER A 259 20.75 -42.19 -37.68
CA SER A 259 19.75 -42.79 -38.57
C SER A 259 20.06 -42.59 -40.07
N ASP A 260 21.07 -41.78 -40.40
CA ASP A 260 21.50 -41.41 -41.76
C ASP A 260 22.91 -41.91 -42.13
N VAL A 261 23.46 -42.92 -41.44
CA VAL A 261 24.60 -43.65 -42.01
C VAL A 261 24.07 -44.61 -43.05
N SER A 262 24.19 -44.19 -44.31
CA SER A 262 24.16 -45.02 -45.51
C SER A 262 24.58 -46.46 -45.19
N ARG A 263 23.59 -47.35 -45.08
CA ARG A 263 23.86 -48.79 -45.12
C ARG A 263 24.55 -49.02 -46.46
N PRO A 264 25.79 -49.54 -46.52
CA PRO A 264 26.40 -49.86 -47.79
C PRO A 264 25.49 -50.85 -48.50
N THR A 265 24.88 -50.39 -49.59
CA THR A 265 24.03 -51.14 -50.51
C THR A 265 24.89 -52.19 -51.20
N GLY A 266 25.20 -53.28 -50.49
CA GLY A 266 26.23 -54.22 -50.92
C GLY A 266 26.03 -55.69 -50.57
N TYR A 267 24.90 -56.08 -49.95
CA TYR A 267 24.58 -57.51 -49.78
C TYR A 267 23.20 -57.83 -50.38
N LYS A 268 23.20 -58.08 -51.70
CA LYS A 268 22.16 -58.88 -52.34
C LYS A 268 22.23 -60.29 -51.76
N ARG A 269 21.45 -60.58 -50.70
CA ARG A 269 21.09 -61.98 -50.41
C ARG A 269 20.12 -62.43 -51.49
N GLY A 270 20.55 -63.38 -52.31
CA GLY A 270 19.73 -64.02 -53.32
C GLY A 270 18.46 -64.56 -52.70
N ARG A 271 17.31 -64.09 -53.20
CA ARG A 271 16.00 -64.67 -52.91
C ARG A 271 15.74 -65.69 -53.99
N ASP A 272 16.12 -66.94 -53.73
CA ASP A 272 15.69 -68.06 -54.55
C ASP A 272 14.18 -68.24 -54.39
N SER A 273 13.50 -68.13 -55.52
CA SER A 273 12.10 -68.48 -55.72
C SER A 273 11.97 -69.99 -55.84
N GLN A 274 11.28 -70.68 -54.92
CA GLN A 274 10.47 -71.85 -55.26
C GLN A 274 9.25 -71.99 -54.33
N SER A 275 8.17 -72.35 -55.01
CA SER A 275 6.78 -72.61 -54.60
C SER A 275 6.57 -73.86 -53.74
N SER A 276 5.60 -73.82 -52.82
CA SER A 276 4.61 -74.88 -52.53
C SER A 276 3.67 -74.34 -51.43
N ALA A 277 2.43 -73.97 -51.72
CA ALA A 277 1.24 -74.82 -51.68
C ALA A 277 1.00 -75.57 -50.35
N ASN A 278 -0.15 -75.23 -49.74
CA ASN A 278 -1.03 -76.00 -48.85
C ASN A 278 -0.86 -76.00 -47.32
N GLY A 279 -2.02 -75.78 -46.67
CA GLY A 279 -2.36 -76.19 -45.31
C GLY A 279 -2.39 -75.04 -44.31
N ASP A 280 -3.39 -74.81 -43.46
CA ASP A 280 -4.69 -75.43 -43.24
C ASP A 280 -5.45 -74.45 -42.32
N LYS A 281 -6.77 -74.49 -42.37
CA LYS A 281 -7.66 -73.72 -41.51
C LYS A 281 -7.59 -74.26 -40.07
N ARG A 282 -7.80 -73.35 -39.11
CA ARG A 282 -8.42 -73.50 -37.76
C ARG A 282 -7.46 -73.25 -36.58
N TYR A 283 -7.79 -72.23 -35.78
CA TYR A 283 -8.26 -72.30 -34.38
C TYR A 283 -8.23 -70.86 -33.84
N ARG A 284 -9.39 -70.21 -33.69
CA ARG A 284 -10.23 -70.08 -32.49
C ARG A 284 -9.92 -68.81 -31.69
N GLN A 285 -10.95 -67.98 -31.63
CA GLN A 285 -11.20 -66.98 -30.59
C GLN A 285 -10.97 -67.55 -29.19
N ARG A 286 -10.36 -66.74 -28.33
CA ARG A 286 -10.91 -66.33 -27.04
C ARG A 286 -10.46 -64.92 -26.76
#